data_AF-A0A7X3TZJ3-F1
#
_entry.id   AF-A0A7X3TZJ3-F1
#
_cell.length_a   1.000
_cell.length_b   1.000
_cell.length_c   1.000
_cell.angle_alpha   90.00
_cell.angle_beta   90.00
_cell.angle_gamma   90.00
#
_symmetry.space_group_name_H-M   'P 1'
#
loop_
_entity.id
_entity.type
_entity.pdbx_description
1 polymer ?
#
loop_
_entity_poly.entity_id
_entity_poly.type
_entity_poly.pdbx_seq_one_letter_code
_entity_poly.pdbx_strand_id
1 'polypeptide(L)'
;MSYVNYPLPPDGVFNIRSGPNQASQLYVYINPYTAEVIGDRTRIGSFYGFLMYLHFYLFMGQMGWTLNGWGALLLTVGLLLGMWLWWPTRRSGAAVWKGRFSVRTDAGKSRLLYDLHNVVGVYPLVFFLIFTLTTLVFAFPDASRRVLYAMTGTPPDPVFQLDPEPGARHLPLDQLVAAADAAIDGRILRVSFPQTPDAPLRVRKEWDDWNRTRNRAMITVDPYTAQVLDVYDSRQHESPGRLLVQWAIPLHFGIWGGLPTRILYFVLGLLPAVAFVTGFWRWRLRKQAERRSRERLRT
;
A
#
# COMPACT_ATOMS: atom_id res chain seq x y z
N MET A 1 -1.39 8.87 -15.12
CA MET A 1 -0.29 9.57 -14.44
C MET A 1 1.00 9.20 -15.12
N SER A 2 1.56 10.17 -15.84
CA SER A 2 2.85 10.06 -16.49
C SER A 2 3.91 10.70 -15.61
N TYR A 3 5.03 10.02 -15.39
CA TYR A 3 6.11 10.55 -14.58
C TYR A 3 7.46 9.95 -15.02
N VAL A 4 8.53 10.67 -14.70
CA VAL A 4 9.92 10.21 -14.85
C VAL A 4 10.49 9.97 -13.46
N ASN A 5 10.98 8.76 -13.19
CA ASN A 5 11.86 8.53 -12.05
C ASN A 5 13.30 8.82 -12.47
N TYR A 6 14.03 9.50 -11.58
CA TYR A 6 15.45 9.76 -11.76
C TYR A 6 16.29 8.55 -11.29
N PRO A 7 17.50 8.37 -11.85
CA PRO A 7 18.45 7.38 -11.37
C PRO A 7 18.69 7.50 -9.85
N LEU A 8 18.52 6.39 -9.13
CA LEU A 8 18.85 6.34 -7.70
C LEU A 8 20.35 6.12 -7.48
N PRO A 9 20.97 5.06 -8.03
CA PRO A 9 22.42 4.94 -8.02
C PRO A 9 23.04 5.69 -9.22
N PRO A 10 24.35 6.02 -9.19
CA PRO A 10 25.03 6.75 -10.27
C PRO A 10 25.01 6.03 -11.62
N ASP A 11 25.00 4.71 -11.61
CA ASP A 11 24.85 3.81 -12.77
C ASP A 11 23.38 3.51 -13.11
N GLY A 12 22.45 4.20 -12.43
CA GLY A 12 21.03 4.05 -12.64
C GLY A 12 20.54 4.64 -13.96
N VAL A 13 19.27 4.39 -14.26
CA VAL A 13 18.65 4.77 -15.53
C VAL A 13 17.41 5.59 -15.27
N PHE A 14 17.08 6.51 -16.18
CA PHE A 14 15.79 7.17 -16.15
C PHE A 14 14.71 6.13 -16.43
N ASN A 15 13.63 6.16 -15.65
CA ASN A 15 12.48 5.31 -15.90
C ASN A 15 11.24 6.19 -16.14
N ILE A 16 10.79 6.22 -17.39
CA ILE A 16 9.57 6.90 -17.79
C ILE A 16 8.42 5.90 -17.69
N ARG A 17 7.35 6.31 -17.02
CA ARG A 17 6.10 5.56 -16.99
C ARG A 17 5.01 6.39 -17.63
N SER A 18 4.40 5.86 -18.68
CA SER A 18 3.28 6.50 -19.38
C SER A 18 2.27 5.44 -19.84
N GLY A 19 1.02 5.84 -20.01
CA GLY A 19 -0.02 4.97 -20.53
C GLY A 19 -1.42 5.36 -20.06
N PRO A 20 -2.46 5.04 -20.85
CA PRO A 20 -3.83 5.49 -20.59
C PRO A 20 -4.44 4.83 -19.36
N ASN A 21 -3.97 3.63 -18.99
CA ASN A 21 -4.42 2.94 -17.79
C ASN A 21 -3.32 2.07 -17.18
N GLN A 22 -3.58 1.54 -15.99
CA GLN A 22 -2.60 0.78 -15.20
C GLN A 22 -2.16 -0.54 -15.87
N ALA A 23 -2.98 -1.11 -16.76
CA ALA A 23 -2.69 -2.37 -17.46
C ALA A 23 -1.79 -2.16 -18.68
N SER A 24 -1.98 -1.04 -19.38
CA SER A 24 -1.28 -0.66 -20.63
C SER A 24 -0.10 0.27 -20.40
N GLN A 25 0.29 0.50 -19.14
CA GLN A 25 1.44 1.33 -18.83
C GLN A 25 2.73 0.73 -19.37
N LEU A 26 3.43 1.55 -20.15
CA LEU A 26 4.76 1.30 -20.65
C LEU A 26 5.78 1.90 -19.68
N TYR A 27 6.81 1.12 -19.38
CA TYR A 27 8.01 1.52 -18.67
C TYR A 27 9.12 1.60 -19.70
N VAL A 28 9.66 2.79 -19.91
CA VAL A 28 10.79 3.01 -20.81
C VAL A 28 12.01 3.34 -19.96
N TYR A 29 13.12 2.69 -20.25
CA TYR A 29 14.39 2.87 -19.56
C TYR A 29 15.35 3.61 -20.48
N ILE A 30 15.93 4.70 -19.97
CA ILE A 30 16.77 5.60 -20.77
C ILE A 30 18.11 5.78 -20.06
N ASN A 31 19.19 5.65 -20.82
CA ASN A 31 20.53 5.94 -20.35
C ASN A 31 20.68 7.46 -20.10
N PRO A 32 21.03 7.89 -18.88
CA PRO A 32 21.10 9.31 -18.54
C PRO A 32 22.20 10.08 -19.26
N TYR A 33 23.22 9.41 -19.80
CA TYR A 33 24.38 10.03 -20.44
C TYR A 33 24.27 10.08 -21.96
N THR A 34 23.65 9.05 -22.57
CA THR A 34 23.55 8.94 -24.04
C THR A 34 22.15 9.25 -24.57
N ALA A 35 21.15 9.37 -23.69
CA ALA A 35 19.73 9.46 -24.03
C ALA A 35 19.19 8.24 -24.83
N GLU A 36 19.95 7.15 -24.91
CA GLU A 36 19.54 5.93 -25.59
C GLU A 36 18.45 5.20 -24.80
N VAL A 37 17.42 4.73 -25.50
CA VAL A 37 16.43 3.81 -24.93
C VAL A 37 17.05 2.42 -24.84
N ILE A 38 17.43 2.03 -23.63
CA ILE A 38 18.08 0.74 -23.36
C ILE A 38 17.09 -0.41 -23.20
N GLY A 39 15.80 -0.10 -23.12
CA GLY A 39 14.75 -1.10 -23.11
C GLY A 39 13.41 -0.54 -22.67
N ASP A 40 12.37 -1.33 -22.92
CA ASP A 40 11.02 -1.05 -22.49
C ASP A 40 10.32 -2.32 -22.00
N ARG A 41 9.26 -2.14 -21.22
CA ARG A 41 8.36 -3.23 -20.84
C ARG A 41 6.98 -2.71 -20.50
N THR A 42 5.97 -3.55 -20.73
CA THR A 42 4.64 -3.32 -20.16
C THR A 42 4.65 -3.62 -18.66
N ARG A 43 3.69 -3.04 -17.91
CA ARG A 43 3.58 -3.27 -16.46
C ARG A 43 3.50 -4.75 -16.07
N ILE A 44 2.81 -5.55 -16.88
CA ILE A 44 2.53 -6.97 -16.60
C ILE A 44 3.61 -7.88 -17.20
N GLY A 45 4.48 -7.37 -18.09
CA GLY A 45 5.48 -8.15 -18.84
C GLY A 45 6.62 -8.77 -18.01
N SER A 46 6.54 -8.76 -16.68
CA SER A 46 7.48 -9.45 -15.79
C SER A 46 6.70 -10.22 -14.73
N PHE A 47 7.29 -11.28 -14.18
CA PHE A 47 6.66 -12.06 -13.10
C PHE A 47 6.26 -11.19 -11.89
N TYR A 48 7.14 -10.28 -11.47
CA TYR A 48 6.83 -9.29 -10.45
C TYR A 48 5.64 -8.40 -10.86
N GLY A 49 5.66 -7.90 -12.10
CA GLY A 49 4.58 -7.09 -12.66
C GLY A 49 3.23 -7.82 -12.65
N PHE A 50 3.21 -9.08 -13.07
CA PHE A 50 2.06 -9.98 -13.01
C PHE A 50 1.52 -10.12 -11.58
N LEU A 51 2.38 -10.47 -10.62
CA LEU A 51 1.98 -10.64 -9.21
C LEU A 51 1.43 -9.34 -8.62
N MET A 52 2.07 -8.20 -8.89
CA MET A 52 1.61 -6.91 -8.39
C MET A 52 0.29 -6.48 -9.05
N TYR A 53 0.09 -6.82 -10.32
CA TYR A 53 -1.17 -6.51 -11.00
C TYR A 53 -2.32 -7.39 -10.49
N LEU A 54 -2.07 -8.67 -10.20
CA LEU A 54 -3.00 -9.53 -9.46
C LEU A 54 -3.29 -8.93 -8.07
N HIS A 55 -2.26 -8.62 -7.29
CA HIS A 55 -2.40 -8.18 -5.91
C HIS A 55 -3.16 -6.84 -5.78
N PHE A 56 -2.91 -5.89 -6.68
CA PHE A 56 -3.56 -4.57 -6.64
C PHE A 56 -4.88 -4.52 -7.37
N TYR A 57 -5.00 -5.18 -8.52
CA TYR A 57 -6.12 -5.00 -9.44
C TYR A 57 -6.91 -6.27 -9.69
N LEU A 58 -6.53 -7.42 -9.13
CA LEU A 58 -7.20 -8.72 -9.33
C LEU A 58 -7.44 -9.06 -10.81
N PHE A 59 -6.58 -8.56 -11.71
CA PHE A 59 -6.76 -8.58 -13.18
C PHE A 59 -8.02 -7.89 -13.72
N MET A 60 -8.73 -7.12 -12.90
CA MET A 60 -9.98 -6.42 -13.24
C MET A 60 -9.81 -4.90 -13.31
N GLY A 61 -8.57 -4.41 -13.45
CA GLY A 61 -8.27 -2.98 -13.48
C GLY A 61 -8.84 -2.22 -12.28
N GLN A 62 -9.39 -1.03 -12.50
CA GLN A 62 -9.89 -0.17 -11.43
C GLN A 62 -10.97 -0.83 -10.57
N MET A 63 -11.83 -1.68 -11.16
CA MET A 63 -12.83 -2.44 -10.40
C MET A 63 -12.16 -3.34 -9.36
N GLY A 64 -11.14 -4.10 -9.77
CA GLY A 64 -10.44 -4.99 -8.84
C GLY A 64 -9.64 -4.25 -7.77
N TRP A 65 -9.14 -3.05 -8.04
CA TRP A 65 -8.58 -2.17 -7.02
C TRP A 65 -9.60 -1.81 -5.94
N THR A 66 -10.80 -1.39 -6.37
CA THR A 66 -11.90 -1.04 -5.46
C THR A 66 -12.37 -2.27 -4.66
N LEU A 67 -12.53 -3.43 -5.32
CA LEU A 67 -12.90 -4.68 -4.66
C LEU A 67 -11.85 -5.12 -3.65
N ASN A 68 -10.57 -4.99 -3.97
CA ASN A 68 -9.48 -5.30 -3.04
C ASN A 68 -9.52 -4.39 -1.80
N GLY A 69 -9.81 -3.10 -1.99
CA GLY A 69 -10.04 -2.14 -0.90
C GLY A 69 -11.20 -2.54 0.02
N TRP A 70 -12.36 -2.87 -0.55
CA TRP A 70 -13.50 -3.38 0.22
C TRP A 70 -13.20 -4.71 0.91
N GLY A 71 -12.43 -5.58 0.24
CA GLY A 71 -11.93 -6.83 0.83
C GLY A 71 -11.07 -6.58 2.07
N ALA A 72 -10.19 -5.57 2.04
CA ALA A 72 -9.40 -5.17 3.20
C ALA A 72 -10.28 -4.63 4.34
N LEU A 73 -11.36 -3.90 4.04
CA LEU A 73 -12.31 -3.43 5.05
C LEU A 73 -13.03 -4.61 5.70
N LEU A 74 -13.58 -5.51 4.89
CA LEU A 74 -14.27 -6.71 5.37
C LEU A 74 -13.33 -7.61 6.18
N LEU A 75 -12.07 -7.74 5.76
CA LEU A 75 -11.07 -8.48 6.52
C LEU A 75 -10.75 -7.79 7.85
N THR A 76 -10.65 -6.47 7.89
CA THR A 76 -10.49 -5.71 9.15
C THR A 76 -11.64 -6.01 10.11
N VAL A 77 -12.88 -5.89 9.64
CA VAL A 77 -14.07 -6.20 10.44
C VAL A 77 -14.06 -7.67 10.87
N GLY A 78 -13.71 -8.60 9.97
CA GLY A 78 -13.58 -10.02 10.26
C GLY A 78 -12.53 -10.35 11.31
N LEU A 79 -11.40 -9.63 11.33
CA LEU A 79 -10.37 -9.76 12.37
C LEU A 79 -10.88 -9.28 13.73
N LEU A 80 -11.58 -8.14 13.77
CA LEU A 80 -12.18 -7.62 15.00
C LEU A 80 -13.28 -8.55 15.54
N LEU A 81 -14.16 -9.05 14.68
CA LEU A 81 -15.17 -10.04 15.04
C LEU A 81 -14.54 -11.38 15.46
N GLY A 82 -13.51 -11.81 14.76
CA GLY A 82 -12.74 -13.00 15.11
C GLY A 82 -12.11 -12.88 16.49
N MET A 83 -11.52 -11.73 16.80
CA MET A 83 -10.98 -11.42 18.12
C MET A 83 -12.08 -11.39 19.19
N TRP A 84 -13.23 -10.78 18.89
CA TRP A 84 -14.39 -10.75 19.79
C TRP A 84 -14.91 -12.16 20.10
N LEU A 85 -15.05 -13.03 19.09
CA LEU A 85 -15.47 -14.43 19.25
C LEU A 85 -14.38 -15.30 19.91
N TRP A 86 -13.11 -14.99 19.67
CA TRP A 86 -11.97 -15.65 20.29
C TRP A 86 -11.78 -15.19 21.74
N TRP A 87 -12.37 -14.07 22.17
CA TRP A 87 -12.29 -13.62 23.56
C TRP A 87 -13.09 -14.56 24.48
N PRO A 88 -12.57 -14.94 25.65
CA PRO A 88 -13.31 -15.84 26.53
C PRO A 88 -14.41 -15.10 27.28
N THR A 89 -15.60 -15.70 27.37
CA THR A 89 -16.68 -15.22 28.23
C THR A 89 -16.44 -15.63 29.70
N ARG A 90 -17.07 -14.91 30.65
CA ARG A 90 -16.78 -14.92 32.11
C ARG A 90 -16.41 -16.29 32.70
N ARG A 91 -15.33 -16.29 33.51
CA ARG A 91 -14.69 -17.41 34.24
C ARG A 91 -13.88 -18.41 33.39
N SER A 92 -13.04 -17.91 32.49
CA SER A 92 -12.01 -18.70 31.83
C SER A 92 -10.77 -18.86 32.72
N GLY A 93 -10.64 -20.01 33.39
CA GLY A 93 -9.42 -20.38 34.10
C GLY A 93 -8.21 -20.58 33.18
N ALA A 94 -7.01 -20.69 33.75
CA ALA A 94 -5.74 -20.82 33.01
C ALA A 94 -5.74 -21.95 31.96
N ALA A 95 -6.50 -23.04 32.20
CA ALA A 95 -6.65 -24.15 31.25
C ALA A 95 -7.34 -23.74 29.93
N VAL A 96 -8.34 -22.84 29.98
CA VAL A 96 -9.03 -22.33 28.78
C VAL A 96 -8.08 -21.47 27.95
N TRP A 97 -7.30 -20.63 28.62
CA TRP A 97 -6.27 -19.81 27.97
C TRP A 97 -5.18 -20.66 27.33
N LYS A 98 -4.64 -21.64 28.06
CA LYS A 98 -3.64 -22.59 27.53
C LYS A 98 -4.16 -23.31 26.28
N GLY A 99 -5.42 -23.75 26.29
CA GLY A 99 -6.06 -24.41 25.15
C GLY A 99 -6.32 -23.51 23.93
N ARG A 100 -6.37 -22.18 24.11
CA ARG A 100 -6.60 -21.22 23.00
C ARG A 100 -5.30 -20.75 22.33
N PHE A 101 -4.18 -20.89 23.01
CA PHE A 101 -2.84 -20.58 22.52
C PHE A 101 -2.03 -21.82 22.13
N SER A 102 -2.62 -23.02 22.16
CA SER A 102 -1.94 -24.26 21.81
C SER A 102 -2.60 -24.98 20.63
N VAL A 103 -1.79 -25.77 19.94
CA VAL A 103 -2.24 -26.63 18.84
C VAL A 103 -2.26 -28.07 19.32
N ARG A 104 -3.44 -28.69 19.30
CA ARG A 104 -3.58 -30.12 19.62
C ARG A 104 -3.55 -30.94 18.34
N THR A 105 -2.58 -31.84 18.25
CA THR A 105 -2.35 -32.70 17.09
C THR A 105 -3.03 -34.06 17.20
N ASP A 106 -3.44 -34.46 18.40
CA ASP A 106 -4.07 -35.72 18.75
C ASP A 106 -5.61 -35.68 18.73
N ALA A 107 -6.20 -34.49 18.66
CA ALA A 107 -7.65 -34.28 18.80
C ALA A 107 -8.45 -34.35 17.48
N GLY A 108 -7.86 -34.92 16.42
CA GLY A 108 -8.48 -35.10 15.10
C GLY A 108 -8.45 -33.85 14.20
N LYS A 109 -8.65 -34.07 12.88
CA LYS A 109 -8.41 -33.06 11.83
C LYS A 109 -9.21 -31.76 12.01
N SER A 110 -10.49 -31.84 12.38
CA SER A 110 -11.33 -30.65 12.56
C SER A 110 -10.84 -29.77 13.72
N ARG A 111 -10.36 -30.40 14.80
CA ARG A 111 -9.81 -29.69 15.96
C ARG A 111 -8.44 -29.09 15.66
N LEU A 112 -7.56 -29.86 15.02
CA LEU A 112 -6.26 -29.37 14.57
C LEU A 112 -6.40 -28.09 13.73
N LEU A 113 -7.29 -28.10 12.74
CA LEU A 113 -7.52 -26.93 11.87
C LEU A 113 -8.11 -25.74 12.62
N TYR A 114 -8.96 -25.99 13.61
CA TYR A 114 -9.49 -24.94 14.48
C TYR A 114 -8.39 -24.30 15.33
N ASP A 115 -7.56 -25.12 15.97
CA ASP A 115 -6.48 -24.65 16.82
C ASP A 115 -5.41 -23.91 15.99
N LEU A 116 -5.06 -24.42 14.79
CA LEU A 116 -4.18 -23.73 13.84
C LEU A 116 -4.76 -22.38 13.40
N HIS A 117 -6.03 -22.32 13.00
CA HIS A 117 -6.67 -21.07 12.58
C HIS A 117 -6.67 -20.03 13.71
N ASN A 118 -6.95 -20.46 14.95
CA ASN A 118 -6.90 -19.58 16.12
C ASN A 118 -5.50 -19.04 16.38
N VAL A 119 -4.49 -19.91 16.43
CA VAL A 119 -3.09 -19.53 16.68
C VAL A 119 -2.59 -18.58 15.59
N VAL A 120 -2.79 -18.94 14.32
CA VAL A 120 -2.38 -18.12 13.18
C VAL A 120 -3.17 -16.82 13.08
N GLY A 121 -4.40 -16.77 13.61
CA GLY A 121 -5.19 -15.53 13.67
C GLY A 121 -4.78 -14.59 14.80
N VAL A 122 -4.50 -15.12 15.99
CA VAL A 122 -4.33 -14.33 17.22
C VAL A 122 -2.90 -13.84 17.41
N TYR A 123 -1.89 -14.71 17.23
CA TYR A 123 -0.49 -14.33 17.43
C TYR A 123 -0.07 -13.13 16.55
N PRO A 124 -0.38 -13.11 15.24
CA PRO A 124 -0.07 -11.98 14.38
C PRO A 124 -1.24 -10.98 14.23
N LEU A 125 -2.24 -10.98 15.11
CA LEU A 125 -3.45 -10.16 14.93
C LEU A 125 -3.14 -8.67 14.71
N VAL A 126 -2.25 -8.10 15.53
CA VAL A 126 -1.82 -6.70 15.40
C VAL A 126 -1.20 -6.43 14.03
N PHE A 127 -0.38 -7.37 13.55
CA PHE A 127 0.22 -7.29 12.23
C PHE A 127 -0.82 -7.31 11.11
N PHE A 128 -1.81 -8.21 11.20
CA PHE A 128 -2.91 -8.25 10.23
C PHE A 128 -3.73 -6.96 10.23
N LEU A 129 -4.02 -6.40 11.39
CA LEU A 129 -4.74 -5.12 11.50
C LEU A 129 -3.94 -3.98 10.85
N ILE A 130 -2.62 -3.92 11.07
CA ILE A 130 -1.76 -2.93 10.38
C ILE A 130 -1.87 -3.09 8.86
N PHE A 131 -1.80 -4.32 8.35
CA PHE A 131 -1.86 -4.58 6.91
C PHE A 131 -3.20 -4.18 6.29
N THR A 132 -4.30 -4.56 6.94
CA THR A 132 -5.63 -4.24 6.40
C THR A 132 -5.92 -2.74 6.49
N LEU A 133 -5.56 -2.08 7.59
CA LEU A 133 -5.74 -0.64 7.75
C LEU A 133 -4.89 0.18 6.77
N THR A 134 -3.62 -0.17 6.60
CA THR A 134 -2.75 0.51 5.62
C THR A 134 -3.21 0.26 4.18
N THR A 135 -3.79 -0.91 3.88
CA THR A 135 -4.42 -1.17 2.57
C THR A 135 -5.58 -0.21 2.32
N LEU A 136 -6.39 0.13 3.33
CA LEU A 136 -7.45 1.12 3.18
C LEU A 136 -6.89 2.50 2.81
N VAL A 137 -5.77 2.90 3.43
CA VAL A 137 -5.07 4.16 3.10
C VAL A 137 -4.64 4.20 1.63
N PHE A 138 -4.22 3.08 1.06
CA PHE A 138 -3.86 3.02 -0.36
C PHE A 138 -5.08 2.93 -1.27
N ALA A 139 -6.06 2.10 -0.92
CA ALA A 139 -7.21 1.83 -1.76
C ALA A 139 -8.16 3.04 -1.85
N PHE A 140 -8.32 3.79 -0.74
CA PHE A 140 -9.23 4.92 -0.59
C PHE A 140 -8.50 6.16 -0.03
N PRO A 141 -7.51 6.70 -0.76
CA PRO A 141 -6.58 7.70 -0.20
C PRO A 141 -7.29 8.97 0.26
N ASP A 142 -8.29 9.46 -0.47
CA ASP A 142 -9.01 10.69 -0.09
C ASP A 142 -9.92 10.47 1.12
N ALA A 143 -10.64 9.34 1.17
CA ALA A 143 -11.47 8.99 2.32
C ALA A 143 -10.61 8.80 3.57
N SER A 144 -9.49 8.08 3.46
CA SER A 144 -8.56 7.87 4.57
C SER A 144 -7.93 9.17 5.04
N ARG A 145 -7.48 10.05 4.13
CA ARG A 145 -6.97 11.38 4.51
C ARG A 145 -8.03 12.20 5.22
N ARG A 146 -9.25 12.28 4.69
CA ARG A 146 -10.36 13.03 5.32
C ARG A 146 -10.61 12.56 6.76
N VAL A 147 -10.72 11.25 6.97
CA VAL A 147 -10.95 10.66 8.30
C VAL A 147 -9.77 10.95 9.23
N LEU A 148 -8.55 10.61 8.81
CA LEU A 148 -7.35 10.79 9.64
C LEU A 148 -7.10 12.26 9.95
N TYR A 149 -7.36 13.17 9.01
CA TYR A 149 -7.12 14.58 9.20
C TYR A 149 -8.15 15.20 10.14
N ALA A 150 -9.44 14.86 9.97
CA ALA A 150 -10.49 15.29 10.88
C ALA A 150 -10.25 14.79 12.31
N MET A 151 -9.87 13.52 12.48
CA MET A 151 -9.59 12.94 13.80
C MET A 151 -8.38 13.55 14.51
N THR A 152 -7.45 14.15 13.77
CA THR A 152 -6.19 14.68 14.31
C THR A 152 -6.09 16.20 14.26
N GLY A 153 -7.14 16.90 13.80
CA GLY A 153 -7.09 18.34 13.57
C GLY A 153 -6.06 18.77 12.50
N THR A 154 -5.69 17.87 11.58
CA THR A 154 -4.78 18.19 10.49
C THR A 154 -5.51 19.01 9.42
N PRO A 155 -4.96 20.13 8.96
CA PRO A 155 -5.56 20.88 7.86
C PRO A 155 -5.50 20.07 6.55
N PRO A 156 -6.49 20.24 5.65
CA PRO A 156 -6.46 19.62 4.33
C PRO A 156 -5.22 20.06 3.55
N ASP A 157 -4.74 19.20 2.66
CA ASP A 157 -3.65 19.54 1.76
C ASP A 157 -4.11 20.59 0.74
N PRO A 158 -3.26 21.55 0.36
CA PRO A 158 -3.61 22.57 -0.62
C PRO A 158 -3.91 21.91 -1.98
N VAL A 159 -4.96 22.39 -2.63
CA VAL A 159 -5.33 22.00 -3.99
C VAL A 159 -5.05 23.18 -4.90
N PHE A 160 -4.22 22.94 -5.91
CA PHE A 160 -3.87 23.93 -6.93
C PHE A 160 -4.62 23.60 -8.22
N GLN A 161 -5.43 24.54 -8.68
CA GLN A 161 -6.07 24.55 -9.99
C GLN A 161 -5.55 25.79 -10.71
N LEU A 162 -4.89 25.56 -11.84
CA LEU A 162 -4.33 26.62 -12.67
C LEU A 162 -5.35 27.03 -13.73
N ASP A 163 -5.33 28.29 -14.11
CA ASP A 163 -6.15 28.83 -15.20
C ASP A 163 -5.24 29.39 -16.29
N PRO A 164 -4.65 28.51 -17.14
CA PRO A 164 -3.72 28.94 -18.16
C PRO A 164 -4.45 29.63 -19.32
N GLU A 165 -3.86 30.70 -19.83
CA GLU A 165 -4.33 31.37 -21.05
C GLU A 165 -4.48 30.38 -22.22
N PRO A 166 -5.49 30.56 -23.09
CA PRO A 166 -5.66 29.70 -24.26
C PRO A 166 -4.39 29.64 -25.13
N GLY A 167 -3.87 28.43 -25.33
CA GLY A 167 -2.65 28.20 -26.11
C GLY A 167 -1.34 28.39 -25.36
N ALA A 168 -1.38 28.67 -24.04
CA ALA A 168 -0.19 28.66 -23.19
C ALA A 168 0.54 27.32 -23.30
N ARG A 169 1.87 27.38 -23.36
CA ARG A 169 2.74 26.20 -23.45
C ARG A 169 3.48 26.02 -22.14
N HIS A 170 3.68 24.76 -21.74
CA HIS A 170 4.56 24.46 -20.61
C HIS A 170 5.97 24.92 -20.92
N LEU A 171 6.63 25.46 -19.90
CA LEU A 171 8.04 25.79 -19.96
C LEU A 171 8.88 24.52 -20.11
N PRO A 172 10.11 24.66 -20.66
CA PRO A 172 11.08 23.58 -20.68
C PRO A 172 11.29 22.93 -19.30
N LEU A 173 11.40 21.60 -19.28
CA LEU A 173 11.45 20.82 -18.04
C LEU A 173 12.64 21.19 -17.15
N ASP A 174 13.78 21.49 -17.74
CA ASP A 174 15.00 21.97 -17.06
C ASP A 174 14.74 23.25 -16.25
N GLN A 175 13.96 24.20 -16.78
CA GLN A 175 13.60 25.41 -16.04
C GLN A 175 12.70 25.11 -14.84
N LEU A 176 11.71 24.23 -15.02
CA LEU A 176 10.80 23.81 -13.95
C LEU A 176 11.52 23.03 -12.84
N VAL A 177 12.46 22.16 -13.24
CA VAL A 177 13.29 21.40 -12.31
C VAL A 177 14.27 22.32 -11.58
N ALA A 178 14.88 23.30 -12.26
CA ALA A 178 15.76 24.28 -11.64
C ALA A 178 15.02 25.12 -10.59
N ALA A 179 13.78 25.52 -10.85
CA ALA A 179 12.94 26.21 -9.87
C ALA A 179 12.67 25.34 -8.63
N ALA A 180 12.38 24.05 -8.83
CA ALA A 180 12.20 23.11 -7.73
C ALA A 180 13.49 22.84 -6.94
N ASP A 181 14.64 22.78 -7.62
CA ASP A 181 15.94 22.60 -6.98
C ASP A 181 16.39 23.82 -6.18
N ALA A 182 16.05 25.02 -6.62
CA ALA A 182 16.31 26.25 -5.89
C ALA A 182 15.44 26.37 -4.62
N ALA A 183 14.24 25.77 -4.62
CA ALA A 183 13.30 25.86 -3.50
C ALA A 183 13.71 25.03 -2.29
N ILE A 184 14.28 23.84 -2.50
CA ILE A 184 14.70 22.95 -1.42
C ILE A 184 15.79 21.99 -1.90
N ASP A 185 16.70 21.65 -0.99
CA ASP A 185 17.77 20.69 -1.21
C ASP A 185 17.26 19.24 -1.37
N GLY A 186 18.17 18.32 -1.72
CA GLY A 186 17.89 16.89 -1.84
C GLY A 186 18.02 16.35 -3.27
N ARG A 187 17.97 15.03 -3.41
CA ARG A 187 18.03 14.34 -4.70
C ARG A 187 16.64 14.26 -5.31
N ILE A 188 16.51 14.58 -6.60
CA ILE A 188 15.25 14.37 -7.32
C ILE A 188 14.98 12.86 -7.42
N LEU A 189 13.81 12.45 -6.93
CA LEU A 189 13.30 11.09 -7.07
C LEU A 189 12.47 10.92 -8.33
N ARG A 190 11.59 11.89 -8.55
CA ARG A 190 10.53 11.78 -9.55
C ARG A 190 10.02 13.15 -9.95
N VAL A 191 9.77 13.31 -11.24
CA VAL A 191 8.96 14.41 -11.77
C VAL A 191 7.66 13.84 -12.32
N SER A 192 6.54 14.33 -11.82
CA SER A 192 5.19 13.93 -12.25
C SER A 192 4.58 15.02 -13.11
N PHE A 193 4.23 14.67 -14.34
CA PHE A 193 3.71 15.64 -15.31
C PHE A 193 2.22 15.92 -15.10
N PRO A 194 1.78 17.16 -15.38
CA PRO A 194 0.36 17.50 -15.47
C PRO A 194 -0.38 16.49 -16.36
N GLN A 195 -1.56 16.06 -15.95
CA GLN A 195 -2.42 15.19 -16.77
C GLN A 195 -3.54 15.98 -17.45
N THR A 196 -3.75 17.21 -17.00
CA THR A 196 -4.72 18.18 -17.49
C THR A 196 -4.04 19.56 -17.52
N PRO A 197 -4.52 20.51 -18.34
CA PRO A 197 -3.91 21.85 -18.43
C PRO A 197 -3.91 22.64 -17.12
N ASP A 198 -4.91 22.40 -16.26
CA ASP A 198 -5.10 23.06 -14.96
C ASP A 198 -4.28 22.42 -13.82
N ALA A 199 -3.55 21.34 -14.07
CA ALA A 199 -2.79 20.63 -13.06
C ALA A 199 -1.34 21.15 -12.95
N PRO A 200 -0.79 21.30 -11.73
CA PRO A 200 0.61 21.66 -11.56
C PRO A 200 1.56 20.49 -11.84
N LEU A 201 2.82 20.81 -12.11
CA LEU A 201 3.91 19.84 -12.12
C LEU A 201 4.36 19.56 -10.67
N ARG A 202 4.72 18.31 -10.38
CA ARG A 202 5.19 17.91 -9.05
C ARG A 202 6.56 17.27 -9.11
N VAL A 203 7.52 17.85 -8.38
CA VAL A 203 8.87 17.31 -8.21
C VAL A 203 8.97 16.71 -6.82
N ARG A 204 9.25 15.40 -6.75
CA ARG A 204 9.52 14.71 -5.50
C ARG A 204 11.03 14.65 -5.30
N LYS A 205 11.49 15.06 -4.13
CA LYS A 205 12.89 14.94 -3.71
C LYS A 205 13.01 14.01 -2.51
N GLU A 206 14.21 13.48 -2.30
CA GLU A 206 14.56 12.75 -1.08
C GLU A 206 15.94 13.11 -0.55
N TRP A 207 16.10 12.88 0.74
CA TRP A 207 17.39 12.90 1.42
C TRP A 207 17.82 11.46 1.74
N ASP A 208 19.13 11.28 1.87
CA ASP A 208 19.71 10.01 2.30
C ASP A 208 19.55 9.87 3.81
N ASP A 209 18.34 9.45 4.22
CA ASP A 209 17.98 9.20 5.60
C ASP A 209 17.26 7.85 5.69
N TRP A 210 17.57 7.10 6.76
CA TRP A 210 16.94 5.82 7.07
C TRP A 210 15.45 6.00 7.39
N ASN A 211 15.07 7.15 7.94
CA ASN A 211 13.69 7.44 8.31
C ASN A 211 12.84 7.78 7.09
N ARG A 212 12.21 6.77 6.51
CA ARG A 212 11.36 6.86 5.30
C ARG A 212 10.14 7.78 5.42
N THR A 213 9.77 8.22 6.64
CA THR A 213 8.69 9.20 6.81
C THR A 213 9.19 10.64 6.83
N ARG A 214 10.49 10.87 7.07
CA ARG A 214 11.08 12.22 7.18
C ARG A 214 12.14 12.51 6.14
N ASN A 215 12.21 11.72 5.09
CA ASN A 215 13.28 11.81 4.11
C ASN A 215 12.80 12.31 2.75
N ARG A 216 11.64 12.96 2.65
CA ARG A 216 11.05 13.36 1.37
C ARG A 216 10.54 14.79 1.34
N ALA A 217 10.64 15.39 0.17
CA ALA A 217 9.93 16.62 -0.16
C ALA A 217 9.04 16.43 -1.39
N MET A 218 7.99 17.24 -1.46
CA MET A 218 7.19 17.42 -2.66
C MET A 218 7.12 18.91 -2.97
N ILE A 219 7.60 19.29 -4.13
CA ILE A 219 7.55 20.65 -4.64
C ILE A 219 6.49 20.69 -5.72
N THR A 220 5.54 21.61 -5.58
CA THR A 220 4.49 21.86 -6.57
C THR A 220 4.86 23.11 -7.34
N VAL A 221 4.98 22.99 -8.66
CA VAL A 221 5.45 24.04 -9.56
C VAL A 221 4.39 24.31 -10.62
N ASP A 222 4.13 25.58 -10.89
CA ASP A 222 3.35 26.01 -12.04
C ASP A 222 4.15 25.73 -13.33
N PRO A 223 3.66 24.84 -14.23
CA PRO A 223 4.38 24.48 -15.44
C PRO A 223 4.44 25.59 -16.50
N TYR A 224 3.67 26.68 -16.34
CA TYR A 224 3.63 27.80 -17.29
C TYR A 224 4.53 28.97 -16.86
N THR A 225 4.77 29.13 -15.56
CA THR A 225 5.50 30.29 -15.01
C THR A 225 6.77 29.91 -14.25
N ALA A 226 6.99 28.62 -13.98
CA ALA A 226 8.03 28.11 -13.07
C ALA A 226 7.89 28.59 -11.62
N GLN A 227 6.75 29.19 -11.26
CA GLN A 227 6.47 29.59 -9.89
C GLN A 227 6.32 28.36 -8.99
N VAL A 228 7.01 28.38 -7.84
CA VAL A 228 6.84 27.36 -6.81
C VAL A 228 5.59 27.70 -5.99
N LEU A 229 4.57 26.87 -6.13
CA LEU A 229 3.25 27.05 -5.50
C LEU A 229 3.22 26.49 -4.07
N ASP A 230 3.96 25.41 -3.83
CA ASP A 230 4.04 24.74 -2.53
C ASP A 230 5.35 23.97 -2.38
N VAL A 231 5.86 23.95 -1.15
CA VAL A 231 7.01 23.14 -0.74
C VAL A 231 6.61 22.34 0.49
N TYR A 232 6.27 21.08 0.28
CA TYR A 232 6.06 20.14 1.36
C TYR A 232 7.38 19.50 1.79
N ASP A 233 7.88 19.85 2.98
CA ASP A 233 9.05 19.23 3.61
C ASP A 233 8.62 18.31 4.78
N SER A 234 8.81 16.98 4.61
CA SER A 234 8.48 16.00 5.66
C SER A 234 9.36 16.09 6.92
N ARG A 235 10.49 16.82 6.88
CA ARG A 235 11.33 17.05 8.07
C ARG A 235 10.72 18.09 9.01
N GLN A 236 9.93 19.02 8.47
CA GLN A 236 9.47 20.21 9.19
C GLN A 236 7.94 20.27 9.35
N HIS A 237 7.17 19.65 8.45
CA HIS A 237 5.72 19.83 8.36
C HIS A 237 4.93 18.54 8.58
N GLU A 238 5.03 17.97 9.79
CA GLU A 238 4.26 16.77 10.16
C GLU A 238 3.14 17.12 11.14
N SER A 239 1.95 17.36 10.61
CA SER A 239 0.74 17.19 11.43
C SER A 239 0.54 15.70 11.75
N PRO A 240 -0.11 15.35 12.88
CA PRO A 240 -0.28 13.94 13.26
C PRO A 240 -1.02 13.11 12.20
N GLY A 241 -2.01 13.68 11.52
CA GLY A 241 -2.74 13.00 10.44
C GLY A 241 -1.86 12.71 9.22
N ARG A 242 -0.99 13.66 8.83
CA ARG A 242 -0.02 13.44 7.74
C ARG A 242 0.98 12.36 8.12
N LEU A 243 1.49 12.38 9.35
CA LEU A 243 2.40 11.36 9.85
C LEU A 243 1.77 9.96 9.72
N LEU A 244 0.52 9.77 10.16
CA LEU A 244 -0.19 8.49 10.03
C LEU A 244 -0.29 8.02 8.58
N VAL A 245 -0.63 8.92 7.64
CA VAL A 245 -0.68 8.59 6.20
C VAL A 245 0.70 8.21 5.67
N GLN A 246 1.75 8.92 6.08
CA GLN A 246 3.12 8.65 5.65
C GLN A 246 3.65 7.31 6.16
N TRP A 247 3.28 6.92 7.40
CA TRP A 247 3.64 5.63 7.97
C TRP A 247 2.97 4.44 7.29
N ALA A 248 1.90 4.65 6.51
CA ALA A 248 1.21 3.56 5.84
C ALA A 248 2.15 2.74 4.93
N ILE A 249 3.05 3.41 4.18
CA ILE A 249 4.04 2.74 3.33
C ILE A 249 5.02 1.89 4.15
N PRO A 250 5.83 2.46 5.07
CA PRO A 250 6.79 1.66 5.82
C PRO A 250 6.13 0.55 6.64
N LEU A 251 4.96 0.79 7.25
CA LEU A 251 4.24 -0.21 8.03
C LEU A 251 3.58 -1.31 7.19
N HIS A 252 3.26 -1.06 5.92
CA HIS A 252 2.72 -2.10 5.04
C HIS A 252 3.84 -2.98 4.47
N PHE A 253 4.98 -2.38 4.09
CA PHE A 253 6.08 -3.09 3.43
C PHE A 253 7.18 -3.57 4.40
N GLY A 254 7.14 -3.17 5.67
CA GLY A 254 8.15 -3.57 6.66
C GLY A 254 9.53 -2.97 6.41
N ILE A 255 9.58 -1.78 5.79
CA ILE A 255 10.83 -1.13 5.37
C ILE A 255 11.35 -0.09 6.36
N TRP A 256 10.94 -0.16 7.63
CA TRP A 256 11.33 0.79 8.69
C TRP A 256 12.50 0.34 9.57
N GLY A 257 12.80 -0.96 9.63
CA GLY A 257 13.87 -1.51 10.47
C GLY A 257 14.91 -2.32 9.69
N GLY A 258 15.07 -2.05 8.40
CA GLY A 258 16.07 -2.71 7.54
C GLY A 258 15.73 -4.17 7.21
N LEU A 259 16.76 -5.02 7.12
CA LEU A 259 16.62 -6.43 6.76
C LEU A 259 15.81 -7.25 7.79
N PRO A 260 15.99 -7.09 9.12
CA PRO A 260 15.21 -7.84 10.10
C PRO A 260 13.69 -7.69 9.93
N THR A 261 13.20 -6.46 9.74
CA THR A 261 11.76 -6.22 9.56
C THR A 261 11.25 -6.77 8.24
N ARG A 262 12.07 -6.78 7.17
CA ARG A 262 11.70 -7.40 5.89
C ARG A 262 11.57 -8.91 6.00
N ILE A 263 12.48 -9.59 6.71
CA ILE A 263 12.40 -11.03 6.95
C ILE A 263 11.16 -11.36 7.78
N LEU A 264 10.91 -10.60 8.85
CA LEU A 264 9.71 -10.75 9.67
C LEU A 264 8.44 -10.62 8.82
N TYR A 265 8.35 -9.58 7.99
CA TYR A 265 7.19 -9.33 7.13
C TYR A 265 7.01 -10.39 6.06
N PHE A 266 8.09 -10.94 5.52
CA PHE A 266 8.03 -12.07 4.60
C PHE A 266 7.38 -13.29 5.27
N VAL A 267 7.82 -13.66 6.48
CA VAL A 267 7.24 -14.79 7.23
C VAL A 267 5.78 -14.51 7.62
N LEU A 268 5.50 -13.35 8.19
CA LEU A 268 4.14 -12.98 8.59
C LEU A 268 3.19 -12.84 7.39
N GLY A 269 3.71 -12.46 6.21
CA GLY A 269 2.96 -12.36 4.96
C GLY A 269 2.48 -13.72 4.41
N LEU A 270 3.05 -14.84 4.87
CA LEU A 270 2.58 -16.18 4.52
C LEU A 270 1.40 -16.64 5.39
N LEU A 271 1.25 -16.07 6.59
CA LEU A 271 0.23 -16.48 7.56
C LEU A 271 -1.21 -16.26 7.11
N PRO A 272 -1.58 -15.21 6.34
CA PRO A 272 -2.93 -15.08 5.79
C PRO A 272 -3.34 -16.26 4.92
N ALA A 273 -2.41 -16.83 4.14
CA ALA A 273 -2.67 -18.02 3.34
C ALA A 273 -2.95 -19.25 4.22
N VAL A 274 -2.19 -19.41 5.31
CA VAL A 274 -2.42 -20.47 6.30
C VAL A 274 -3.77 -20.29 7.01
N ALA A 275 -4.10 -19.07 7.43
CA ALA A 275 -5.39 -18.75 8.04
C ALA A 275 -6.56 -19.05 7.08
N PHE A 276 -6.42 -18.70 5.80
CA PHE A 276 -7.41 -19.01 4.77
C PHE A 276 -7.59 -20.52 4.59
N VAL A 277 -6.50 -21.27 4.38
CA VAL A 277 -6.56 -22.73 4.16
C VAL A 277 -7.17 -23.45 5.36
N THR A 278 -6.72 -23.11 6.57
CA THR A 278 -7.23 -23.74 7.80
C THR A 278 -8.71 -23.44 8.04
N GLY A 279 -9.14 -22.19 7.85
CA GLY A 279 -10.53 -21.77 7.98
C GLY A 279 -11.44 -22.40 6.93
N PHE A 280 -11.02 -22.36 5.66
CA PHE A 280 -11.78 -22.93 4.54
C PHE A 280 -11.93 -24.45 4.67
N TRP A 281 -10.84 -25.16 4.98
CA TRP A 281 -10.90 -26.61 5.12
C TRP A 281 -11.78 -27.03 6.30
N ARG A 282 -11.69 -26.33 7.44
CA ARG A 282 -12.58 -26.58 8.58
C ARG A 282 -14.05 -26.35 8.21
N TRP A 283 -14.36 -25.28 7.47
CA TRP A 283 -15.70 -25.02 6.98
C TRP A 283 -16.22 -26.17 6.08
N ARG A 284 -15.38 -26.70 5.19
CA ARG A 284 -15.70 -27.86 4.33
C ARG A 284 -16.02 -29.11 5.17
N LEU A 285 -15.17 -29.44 6.15
CA LEU A 285 -15.39 -30.58 7.04
C LEU A 285 -16.69 -30.45 7.83
N ARG A 286 -16.98 -29.24 8.34
CA ARG A 286 -18.25 -28.95 9.03
C ARG A 286 -19.45 -29.18 8.12
N LYS A 287 -19.40 -28.67 6.89
CA LYS A 287 -20.49 -28.85 5.91
C LYS A 287 -20.71 -30.30 5.50
N GLN A 288 -19.64 -31.09 5.40
CA GLN A 288 -19.76 -32.53 5.14
C GLN A 288 -20.42 -33.26 6.32
N ALA A 289 -20.06 -32.92 7.56
CA ALA A 289 -20.69 -33.49 8.76
C ALA A 289 -22.18 -33.11 8.86
N GLU A 290 -22.53 -31.84 8.59
CA GLU A 290 -23.91 -31.37 8.53
C GLU A 290 -24.75 -32.14 7.49
N ARG A 291 -24.19 -32.42 6.30
CA ARG A 291 -24.87 -33.20 5.25
C ARG A 291 -25.11 -34.65 5.66
N ARG A 292 -24.08 -35.34 6.17
CA ARG A 292 -24.21 -36.73 6.66
C ARG A 292 -25.23 -36.86 7.79
N SER A 293 -25.28 -35.88 8.69
CA SER A 293 -26.29 -35.86 9.76
C SER A 293 -27.71 -35.73 9.20
N ARG A 294 -27.92 -34.84 8.21
CA ARG A 294 -29.23 -34.69 7.54
C ARG A 294 -29.66 -35.94 6.77
N GLU A 295 -28.72 -36.65 6.14
CA GLU A 295 -28.99 -37.91 5.44
C GLU A 295 -29.43 -39.00 6.42
N ARG A 296 -28.74 -39.13 7.56
CA ARG A 296 -29.11 -40.10 8.62
C ARG A 296 -30.48 -39.83 9.26
N LEU A 297 -30.92 -38.57 9.31
CA LEU A 297 -32.24 -38.21 9.85
C LEU A 297 -33.37 -38.42 8.83
N ARG A 298 -33.04 -38.72 7.56
CA ARG A 298 -34.02 -38.99 6.48
C ARG A 298 -34.21 -40.47 6.20
N THR A 299 -33.31 -41.32 6.67
CA THR A 299 -33.37 -42.80 6.64
C THR A 299 -33.97 -43.32 7.92
#